data_AF-A0A538ENX0-F1
#
_entry.id   AF-A0A538ENX0-F1
#
_cell.length_a   1.000
_cell.length_b   1.000
_cell.length_c   1.000
_cell.angle_alpha   90.00
_cell.angle_beta   90.00
_cell.angle_gamma   90.00
#
_symmetry.space_group_name_H-M   'P 1'
#
loop_
_entity.id
_entity.type
_entity.pdbx_description
1 polymer ?
#
loop_
_entity_poly.entity_id
_entity_poly.type
_entity_poly.pdbx_seq_one_letter_code
_entity_poly.pdbx_strand_id
1 'polypeptide(L)'
;MTIPGDPDELERLADALVARAGQVRQHAADHQRQGFAARWVSSSADGYRDRVAGDTAACDRAASELEQAAAVLRKHAEQVRHVLALIGEFEREVSDWFTRHASWLENAANTVSEAVGLPPWAGWPVGPHNLPGTGDPRWLEVGRFMRGQGVI
;
A
#
# COMPACT_ATOMS: atom_id res chain seq x y z
N MET A 1 4.02 8.25 12.11
CA MET A 1 3.14 7.90 10.99
C MET A 1 3.01 6.39 10.97
N THR A 2 1.87 5.84 11.38
CA THR A 2 1.64 4.39 11.38
C THR A 2 1.25 4.00 9.97
N ILE A 3 2.08 3.23 9.26
CA ILE A 3 1.73 2.66 7.96
C ILE A 3 0.64 1.62 8.23
N PRO A 4 -0.63 1.85 7.87
CA PRO A 4 -1.69 0.89 8.19
C PRO A 4 -1.74 -0.17 7.09
N GLY A 5 -1.49 -1.42 7.49
CA GLY A 5 -1.78 -2.63 6.70
C GLY A 5 -0.58 -3.16 5.91
N ASP A 6 -0.36 -4.47 6.02
CA ASP A 6 0.46 -5.25 5.10
C ASP A 6 -0.16 -5.20 3.69
N PRO A 7 0.57 -4.79 2.63
CA PRO A 7 0.06 -4.76 1.26
C PRO A 7 -0.55 -6.08 0.80
N ASP A 8 0.06 -7.20 1.19
CA ASP A 8 -0.41 -8.52 0.77
C ASP A 8 -1.75 -8.84 1.42
N GLU A 9 -1.97 -8.40 2.67
CA GLU A 9 -3.25 -8.54 3.37
C GLU A 9 -4.36 -7.72 2.71
N LEU A 10 -4.04 -6.50 2.30
CA LEU A 10 -4.97 -5.61 1.61
C LEU A 10 -5.40 -6.19 0.26
N GLU A 11 -4.47 -6.80 -0.47
CA GLU A 11 -4.76 -7.52 -1.72
C GLU A 11 -5.62 -8.76 -1.48
N ARG A 12 -5.32 -9.57 -0.45
CA ARG A 12 -6.17 -10.72 -0.08
C ARG A 12 -7.60 -10.31 0.24
N LEU A 13 -7.79 -9.22 0.99
CA LEU A 13 -9.11 -8.68 1.30
C LEU A 13 -9.83 -8.18 0.05
N ALA A 14 -9.12 -7.48 -0.85
CA ALA A 14 -9.69 -7.03 -2.12
C ALA A 14 -10.18 -8.21 -2.98
N ASP A 15 -9.39 -9.28 -3.07
CA ASP A 15 -9.77 -10.48 -3.82
C ASP A 15 -10.99 -11.19 -3.22
N ALA A 16 -11.06 -11.25 -1.88
CA ALA A 16 -12.23 -11.79 -1.19
C ALA A 16 -13.52 -10.99 -1.48
N LEU A 17 -13.43 -9.65 -1.54
CA LEU A 17 -14.56 -8.79 -1.89
C LEU A 17 -15.02 -9.00 -3.34
N VAL A 18 -14.08 -9.09 -4.30
CA VAL A 18 -14.40 -9.36 -5.70
C VAL A 18 -15.04 -10.74 -5.86
N ALA A 19 -14.51 -11.76 -5.19
CA ALA A 19 -15.09 -13.10 -5.20
C ALA A 19 -16.52 -13.08 -4.65
N ARG A 20 -16.77 -12.34 -3.56
CA ARG A 20 -18.11 -12.18 -2.98
C ARG A 20 -19.06 -11.41 -3.91
N ALA A 21 -18.60 -10.38 -4.59
CA ALA A 21 -19.38 -9.65 -5.59
C ALA A 21 -19.83 -10.58 -6.72
N GLY A 22 -18.92 -11.42 -7.23
CA GLY A 22 -19.23 -12.44 -8.22
C GLY A 22 -20.28 -13.45 -7.74
N GLN A 23 -20.17 -13.93 -6.50
CA GLN A 23 -21.17 -14.82 -5.90
C GLN A 23 -22.56 -14.17 -5.79
N VAL A 24 -22.62 -12.88 -5.42
CA VAL A 24 -23.88 -12.14 -5.32
C VAL A 24 -24.56 -12.00 -6.68
N ARG A 25 -23.80 -11.62 -7.73
CA ARG A 25 -24.32 -11.53 -9.11
C ARG A 25 -24.80 -12.89 -9.61
N GLN A 26 -24.02 -13.94 -9.36
CA GLN A 26 -24.37 -15.29 -9.77
C GLN A 26 -25.67 -15.75 -9.10
N HIS A 27 -25.80 -15.53 -7.79
CA HIS A 27 -27.00 -15.90 -7.04
C HIS A 27 -28.24 -15.14 -7.55
N ALA A 28 -28.11 -13.83 -7.80
CA ALA A 28 -29.18 -13.04 -8.39
C ALA A 28 -29.60 -13.56 -9.78
N ALA A 29 -28.63 -13.87 -10.64
CA ALA A 29 -28.88 -14.42 -11.97
C ALA A 29 -29.54 -15.82 -11.91
N ASP A 30 -29.17 -16.66 -10.94
CA ASP A 30 -29.81 -17.95 -10.69
C ASP A 30 -31.27 -17.77 -10.26
N HIS A 31 -31.53 -16.86 -9.32
CA HIS A 31 -32.89 -16.52 -8.87
C HIS A 31 -33.76 -15.99 -10.01
N GLN A 32 -33.20 -15.12 -10.85
CA GLN A 32 -33.89 -14.61 -12.04
C GLN A 32 -34.22 -15.71 -13.05
N ARG A 33 -33.27 -16.60 -13.35
CA ARG A 33 -33.50 -17.76 -14.24
C ARG A 33 -34.59 -18.68 -13.70
N GLN A 34 -34.56 -18.99 -12.40
CA GLN A 34 -35.58 -19.83 -11.76
C GLN A 34 -36.96 -19.17 -11.82
N GLY A 35 -37.04 -17.85 -11.60
CA GLY A 35 -38.29 -17.11 -11.68
C GLY A 35 -38.89 -17.04 -13.09
N PHE A 36 -38.06 -16.99 -14.14
CA PHE A 36 -38.53 -17.09 -15.52
C PHE A 36 -38.88 -18.52 -15.95
N ALA A 37 -38.22 -19.54 -15.40
CA ALA A 37 -38.54 -20.94 -15.66
C ALA A 37 -39.88 -21.38 -15.05
N ALA A 38 -40.40 -20.62 -14.08
CA ALA A 38 -41.69 -20.87 -13.46
C ALA A 38 -42.85 -20.72 -14.46
N ARG A 39 -43.59 -21.81 -14.69
CA ARG A 39 -44.67 -21.91 -15.69
C ARG A 39 -46.03 -21.40 -15.21
N TRP A 40 -46.14 -20.85 -13.99
CA TRP A 40 -47.43 -20.37 -13.49
C TRP A 40 -47.74 -18.97 -14.06
N VAL A 41 -49.02 -18.75 -14.40
CA VAL A 41 -49.51 -17.50 -15.01
C VAL A 41 -50.64 -16.95 -14.14
N SER A 42 -50.38 -15.80 -13.52
CA SER A 42 -51.32 -15.06 -12.67
C SER A 42 -50.76 -13.66 -12.39
N SER A 43 -51.58 -12.74 -11.88
CA SER A 43 -51.10 -11.43 -11.40
C SER A 43 -50.03 -11.56 -10.30
N SER A 44 -50.13 -12.60 -9.46
CA SER A 44 -49.10 -12.94 -8.48
C SER A 44 -47.79 -13.40 -9.12
N ALA A 45 -47.85 -14.04 -10.30
CA ALA A 45 -46.66 -14.39 -11.08
C ALA A 45 -45.91 -13.16 -11.56
N ASP A 46 -46.65 -12.21 -12.11
CA ASP A 46 -46.06 -10.96 -12.64
C ASP A 46 -45.45 -10.15 -11.50
N GLY A 47 -46.18 -9.97 -10.39
CA GLY A 47 -45.65 -9.30 -9.20
C GLY A 47 -44.43 -10.00 -8.57
N TYR A 48 -44.33 -11.34 -8.69
CA TYR A 48 -43.14 -12.07 -8.29
C TYR A 48 -41.95 -11.79 -9.21
N ARG A 49 -42.14 -11.83 -10.54
CA ARG A 49 -41.09 -11.53 -11.52
C ARG A 49 -40.58 -10.10 -11.39
N ASP A 50 -41.48 -9.14 -11.15
CA ASP A 50 -41.12 -7.74 -10.89
C ASP A 50 -40.26 -7.60 -9.64
N ARG A 51 -40.60 -8.32 -8.56
CA ARG A 51 -39.80 -8.34 -7.34
C ARG A 51 -38.42 -8.93 -7.57
N VAL A 52 -38.34 -10.07 -8.27
CA VAL A 52 -37.06 -10.71 -8.61
C VAL A 52 -36.18 -9.78 -9.46
N ALA A 53 -36.76 -9.02 -10.40
CA ALA A 53 -36.03 -8.02 -11.16
C ALA A 53 -35.49 -6.89 -10.27
N GLY A 54 -36.30 -6.40 -9.33
CA GLY A 54 -35.89 -5.40 -8.33
C GLY A 54 -34.77 -5.89 -7.40
N ASP A 55 -34.90 -7.11 -6.88
CA ASP A 55 -33.88 -7.74 -6.03
C ASP A 55 -32.58 -7.96 -6.80
N THR A 56 -32.66 -8.38 -8.06
CA THR A 56 -31.49 -8.55 -8.94
C THR A 56 -30.74 -7.23 -9.12
N ALA A 57 -31.47 -6.15 -9.39
CA ALA A 57 -30.86 -4.81 -9.50
C ALA A 57 -30.24 -4.33 -8.18
N ALA A 58 -30.80 -4.70 -7.02
CA ALA A 58 -30.21 -4.41 -5.72
C ALA A 58 -28.92 -5.21 -5.48
N CYS A 59 -28.91 -6.50 -5.84
CA CYS A 59 -27.72 -7.34 -5.79
C CYS A 59 -26.59 -6.80 -6.68
N ASP A 60 -26.90 -6.33 -7.90
CA ASP A 60 -25.92 -5.73 -8.80
C ASP A 60 -25.29 -4.44 -8.23
N ARG A 61 -26.09 -3.60 -7.56
CA ARG A 61 -25.57 -2.42 -6.86
C ARG A 61 -24.64 -2.82 -5.72
N ALA A 62 -25.06 -3.76 -4.87
CA ALA A 62 -24.24 -4.24 -3.77
C ALA A 62 -22.93 -4.87 -4.25
N ALA A 63 -22.96 -5.66 -5.33
CA ALA A 63 -21.77 -6.23 -5.95
C ALA A 63 -20.81 -5.13 -6.46
N SER A 64 -21.37 -4.08 -7.06
CA SER A 64 -20.58 -2.93 -7.54
C SER A 64 -19.92 -2.16 -6.39
N GLU A 65 -20.58 -2.02 -5.23
CA GLU A 65 -20.00 -1.41 -4.03
C GLU A 65 -18.83 -2.23 -3.46
N LEU A 66 -18.95 -3.57 -3.47
CA LEU A 66 -17.86 -4.47 -3.07
C LEU A 66 -16.65 -4.35 -4.01
N GLU A 67 -16.89 -4.26 -5.32
CA GLU A 67 -15.84 -4.05 -6.33
C GLU A 67 -15.14 -2.69 -6.16
N GLN A 68 -15.90 -1.64 -5.82
CA GLN A 68 -15.33 -0.32 -5.52
C GLN A 68 -14.48 -0.34 -4.24
N ALA A 69 -14.95 -0.99 -3.18
CA ALA A 69 -14.18 -1.16 -1.95
C ALA A 69 -12.87 -1.93 -2.21
N ALA A 70 -12.91 -3.00 -3.03
CA ALA A 70 -11.73 -3.73 -3.45
C ALA A 70 -10.73 -2.85 -4.22
N ALA A 71 -11.22 -1.97 -5.10
CA ALA A 71 -10.37 -1.03 -5.83
C ALA A 71 -9.66 -0.03 -4.89
N VAL A 72 -10.37 0.46 -3.85
CA VAL A 72 -9.78 1.33 -2.83
C VAL A 72 -8.67 0.60 -2.05
N LEU A 73 -8.90 -0.66 -1.67
CA LEU A 73 -7.90 -1.47 -0.97
C LEU A 73 -6.64 -1.69 -1.81
N ARG A 74 -6.78 -2.02 -3.10
CA ARG A 74 -5.63 -2.21 -4.00
C ARG A 74 -4.81 -0.93 -4.17
N LYS A 75 -5.48 0.21 -4.34
CA LYS A 75 -4.82 1.51 -4.38
C LYS A 75 -4.03 1.80 -3.11
N HIS A 76 -4.60 1.45 -1.94
CA HIS A 76 -3.90 1.61 -0.66
C HIS A 76 -2.70 0.67 -0.55
N ALA A 77 -2.83 -0.59 -1.00
CA ALA A 77 -1.72 -1.54 -1.05
C ALA A 77 -0.55 -1.02 -1.92
N GLU A 78 -0.86 -0.47 -3.10
CA GLU A 78 0.13 0.17 -3.98
C GLU A 78 0.84 1.34 -3.30
N GLN A 79 0.07 2.20 -2.60
CA GLN A 79 0.63 3.31 -1.85
C GLN A 79 1.57 2.83 -0.75
N VAL A 80 1.21 1.79 -0.01
CA VAL A 80 2.07 1.19 1.02
C VAL A 80 3.34 0.59 0.40
N ARG A 81 3.22 -0.17 -0.70
CA ARG A 81 4.39 -0.73 -1.43
C ARG A 81 5.33 0.38 -1.87
N HIS A 82 4.80 1.49 -2.39
CA HIS A 82 5.59 2.64 -2.80
C HIS A 82 6.35 3.27 -1.62
N VAL A 83 5.69 3.47 -0.48
CA VAL A 83 6.33 4.01 0.72
C VAL A 83 7.43 3.08 1.24
N LEU A 84 7.19 1.77 1.27
CA LEU A 84 8.18 0.79 1.70
C LEU A 84 9.39 0.74 0.76
N ALA A 85 9.15 0.83 -0.55
CA ALA A 85 10.22 0.90 -1.54
C ALA A 85 11.06 2.17 -1.35
N LEU A 86 10.43 3.31 -1.08
CA LEU A 86 11.12 4.56 -0.82
C LEU A 86 11.94 4.53 0.48
N ILE A 87 11.41 3.88 1.53
CA ILE A 87 12.17 3.62 2.77
C ILE A 87 13.43 2.79 2.45
N GLY A 88 13.29 1.70 1.70
CA GLY A 88 14.43 0.84 1.33
C GLY A 88 15.42 1.51 0.36
N GLU A 89 14.97 2.43 -0.49
CA GLU A 89 15.82 3.29 -1.31
C GLU A 89 16.67 4.19 -0.42
N PHE A 90 16.04 4.98 0.46
CA PHE A 90 16.74 5.87 1.37
C PHE A 90 17.67 5.14 2.33
N GLU A 91 17.25 4.00 2.88
CA GLU A 91 18.11 3.18 3.73
C GLU A 91 19.41 2.81 3.01
N ARG A 92 19.33 2.35 1.76
CA ARG A 92 20.50 1.98 0.96
C ARG A 92 21.36 3.19 0.60
N GLU A 93 20.77 4.23 0.00
CA GLU A 93 21.51 5.39 -0.49
C GLU A 93 22.26 6.12 0.64
N VAL A 94 21.59 6.32 1.78
CA VAL A 94 22.17 6.99 2.93
C VAL A 94 23.25 6.12 3.58
N SER A 95 22.99 4.83 3.76
CA SER A 95 23.99 3.91 4.31
C SER A 95 25.22 3.83 3.42
N ASP A 96 25.05 3.70 2.10
CA ASP A 96 26.15 3.68 1.12
C ASP A 96 26.91 5.01 1.09
N TRP A 97 26.23 6.14 1.25
CA TRP A 97 26.89 7.44 1.36
C TRP A 97 27.78 7.51 2.60
N PHE A 98 27.26 7.12 3.78
CA PHE A 98 28.03 7.10 5.02
C PHE A 98 29.18 6.09 4.96
N THR A 99 28.97 4.89 4.39
CA THR A 99 30.03 3.88 4.22
C THR A 99 31.14 4.40 3.30
N ARG A 100 30.81 5.05 2.17
CA ARG A 100 31.82 5.66 1.29
C ARG A 100 32.63 6.73 2.02
N HIS A 101 31.97 7.53 2.85
CA HIS A 101 32.65 8.57 3.63
C HIS A 101 33.21 8.07 4.97
N ALA A 102 33.02 6.81 5.36
CA ALA A 102 33.72 6.24 6.52
C ALA A 102 35.24 6.16 6.28
N SER A 103 35.66 6.02 5.01
CA SER A 103 37.06 6.14 4.61
C SER A 103 37.67 7.51 4.97
N TRP A 104 36.86 8.58 5.07
CA TRP A 104 37.30 9.88 5.57
C TRP A 104 37.72 9.80 7.05
N LEU A 105 36.97 9.07 7.89
CA LEU A 105 37.30 8.85 9.29
C LEU A 105 38.58 8.02 9.46
N GLU A 106 38.77 6.98 8.64
CA GLU A 106 39.99 6.15 8.67
C GLU A 106 41.23 6.92 8.21
N ASN A 107 41.11 7.71 7.14
CA ASN A 107 42.20 8.57 6.67
C ASN A 107 42.52 9.69 7.66
N ALA A 108 41.50 10.28 8.28
CA ALA A 108 41.65 11.26 9.36
C ALA A 108 42.41 10.70 10.57
N ALA A 109 42.04 9.51 11.05
CA ALA A 109 42.66 8.87 12.20
C ALA A 109 44.13 8.47 11.94
N ASN A 110 44.46 8.11 10.70
CA ASN A 110 45.83 7.78 10.29
C ASN A 110 46.73 9.02 10.08
N THR A 111 46.16 10.23 10.04
CA THR A 111 46.91 11.48 9.86
C THR A 111 47.05 12.21 11.20
N VAL A 112 48.08 11.88 11.99
CA VAL A 112 48.39 12.48 13.31
C VAL A 112 48.99 13.90 13.17
N SER A 113 48.39 14.77 12.38
CA SER A 113 48.82 16.18 12.30
C SER A 113 47.61 17.09 12.18
N GLU A 114 47.17 17.59 13.34
CA GLU A 114 46.48 18.87 13.70
C GLU A 114 45.47 19.56 12.77
N ALA A 115 45.17 19.06 11.57
CA ALA A 115 44.31 19.70 10.58
C ALA A 115 43.29 18.73 10.00
N VAL A 116 42.79 17.78 10.81
CA VAL A 116 41.60 17.03 10.41
C VAL A 116 40.40 17.94 10.61
N GLY A 117 39.85 18.45 9.51
CA GLY A 117 38.58 19.19 9.52
C GLY A 117 37.47 18.38 10.17
N LEU A 118 36.38 19.03 10.57
CA LEU A 118 35.19 18.31 11.05
C LEU A 118 34.62 17.41 9.94
N PRO A 119 34.00 16.26 10.28
CA PRO A 119 33.34 15.43 9.28
C PRO A 119 32.29 16.24 8.50
N PRO A 120 32.00 15.88 7.23
CA PRO A 120 31.07 16.65 6.41
C PRO A 120 29.65 16.70 6.99
N TRP A 121 29.28 15.72 7.83
CA TRP A 121 28.01 15.68 8.57
C TRP A 121 28.10 16.27 10.00
N ALA A 122 29.20 16.94 10.35
CA ALA A 122 29.33 17.55 11.67
C ALA A 122 28.28 18.66 11.86
N GLY A 123 27.48 18.53 12.92
CA GLY A 123 26.38 19.44 13.21
C GLY A 123 25.07 19.11 12.48
N TRP A 124 25.03 18.04 11.67
CA TRP A 124 23.77 17.55 11.11
C TRP A 124 22.95 16.80 12.17
N PRO A 125 21.61 16.86 12.09
CA PRO A 125 20.75 16.08 12.97
C PRO A 125 20.83 14.56 12.70
N VAL A 126 21.37 14.18 11.53
CA VAL A 126 21.55 12.79 11.11
C VAL A 126 23.05 12.49 10.94
N GLY A 127 23.45 11.32 11.41
CA GLY A 127 24.82 10.83 11.38
C GLY A 127 24.85 9.30 11.48
N PRO A 128 26.02 8.67 11.29
CA PRO A 128 26.11 7.22 11.17
C PRO A 128 25.72 6.47 12.45
N HIS A 129 25.79 7.12 13.62
CA HIS A 129 25.51 6.54 14.92
C HIS A 129 24.04 6.67 15.35
N ASN A 130 23.22 7.44 14.62
CA ASN A 130 21.82 7.67 14.96
C ASN A 130 20.86 7.35 13.80
N LEU A 131 21.33 6.57 12.82
CA LEU A 131 20.50 6.08 11.72
C LEU A 131 19.33 5.22 12.25
N PRO A 132 18.14 5.31 11.65
CA PRO A 132 17.02 4.45 12.00
C PRO A 132 17.36 2.97 11.77
N GLY A 133 16.63 2.08 12.46
CA GLY A 133 16.71 0.65 12.17
C GLY A 133 16.19 0.33 10.76
N THR A 134 16.56 -0.83 10.23
CA THR A 134 16.08 -1.30 8.91
C THR A 134 14.55 -1.27 8.82
N GLY A 135 14.04 -0.69 7.73
CA GLY A 135 12.61 -0.57 7.48
C GLY A 135 11.84 0.44 8.36
N ASP A 136 12.52 1.20 9.22
CA ASP A 136 11.89 2.20 10.09
C ASP A 136 11.33 3.38 9.27
N PRO A 137 10.07 3.80 9.47
CA PRO A 137 9.47 4.94 8.78
C PRO A 137 10.27 6.26 8.89
N ARG A 138 11.13 6.41 9.91
CA ARG A 138 12.03 7.56 10.06
C ARG A 138 13.02 7.70 8.89
N TRP A 139 13.29 6.65 8.13
CA TRP A 139 14.09 6.73 6.90
C TRP A 139 13.54 7.73 5.88
N LEU A 140 12.22 7.98 5.87
CA LEU A 140 11.65 9.03 5.01
C LEU A 140 12.11 10.43 5.40
N GLU A 141 12.31 10.70 6.69
CA GLU A 141 12.81 12.00 7.18
C GLU A 141 14.30 12.13 6.90
N VAL A 142 15.07 11.08 7.19
CA VAL A 142 16.53 11.04 6.93
C VAL A 142 16.82 11.20 5.44
N GLY A 143 16.14 10.44 4.58
CA GLY A 143 16.31 10.51 3.13
C GLY A 143 15.94 11.87 2.55
N ARG A 144 14.83 12.49 3.00
CA ARG A 144 14.47 13.86 2.59
C ARG A 144 15.51 14.88 3.03
N PHE A 145 16.05 14.76 4.24
CA PHE A 145 17.11 15.63 4.72
C PHE A 145 18.37 15.48 3.85
N MET A 146 18.83 14.25 3.63
CA MET A 146 20.03 13.94 2.85
C MET A 146 19.89 14.42 1.40
N ARG A 147 18.74 14.19 0.76
CA ARG A 147 18.45 14.73 -0.58
C ARG A 147 18.44 16.27 -0.60
N GLY A 148 17.91 16.90 0.45
CA GLY A 148 17.95 18.36 0.62
C GLY A 148 19.37 18.95 0.78
N GLN A 149 20.32 18.15 1.28
CA GLN A 149 21.75 18.52 1.32
C GLN A 149 22.49 18.22 0.01
N GLY A 150 21.83 17.61 -0.99
CA GLY A 150 22.43 17.26 -2.28
C GLY A 150 23.43 16.10 -2.23
N VAL A 151 23.34 15.25 -1.21
CA VAL A 151 24.27 14.12 -1.03
C VAL A 151 23.77 12.79 -1.59
N ILE A 152 22.45 12.68 -1.81
CA ILE A 152 21.75 11.58 -2.49
C ILE A 152 20.67 12.14 -3.41
#